data_AF-A0A8J2PJQ3-F1
#
_entry.id   AF-A0A8J2PJQ3-F1
#
_cell.length_a   1.000
_cell.length_b   1.000
_cell.length_c   1.000
_cell.angle_alpha   90.00
_cell.angle_beta   90.00
_cell.angle_gamma   90.00
#
_symmetry.space_group_name_H-M   'P 1'
#
loop_
_entity.id
_entity.type
_entity.pdbx_description
1 polymer ?
#
loop_
_entity_poly.entity_id
_entity_poly.type
_entity_poly.pdbx_seq_one_letter_code
_entity_poly.pdbx_strand_id
1 'polypeptide(L)'
;MIIEHTHGSDECRIELAVAMGKIWETWEACAAEGHPCQPQCTFEREGATDGGTMTLASWSAEIRRRLSPGLCDALDANMAQCLSMVGGSVGPGSPCENWETVGGCIVNSLETVCDGVSRRGRIWPPIWGFPWYRRGRK
;
A
#
# COMPACT_ATOMS: atom_id res chain seq x y z
N MET A 1 24.10 -24.31 17.42
CA MET A 1 23.53 -23.23 16.59
C MET A 1 22.03 -23.29 16.77
N ILE A 2 21.49 -22.46 17.66
CA ILE A 2 20.06 -22.38 17.91
C ILE A 2 19.52 -21.46 16.82
N ILE A 3 18.71 -22.00 15.92
CA ILE A 3 17.95 -21.18 14.98
C ILE A 3 16.79 -20.64 15.82
N GLU A 4 16.91 -19.40 16.29
CA GLU A 4 15.77 -18.67 16.84
C GLU A 4 14.73 -18.52 15.73
N HIS A 5 13.69 -19.35 15.78
CA HIS A 5 12.47 -19.09 15.04
C HIS A 5 11.86 -17.81 15.60
N THR A 6 12.01 -16.71 14.86
CA THR A 6 11.33 -15.45 15.10
C THR A 6 9.82 -15.65 15.02
N HIS A 7 9.22 -16.00 16.17
CA HIS A 7 7.76 -16.00 16.37
C HIS A 7 7.12 -14.64 16.00
N GLY A 8 7.89 -13.55 16.00
CA GLY A 8 7.45 -12.24 15.52
C GLY A 8 7.37 -12.06 13.99
N SER A 9 7.92 -12.97 13.18
CA SER A 9 7.87 -12.82 11.70
C SER A 9 6.56 -13.32 11.09
N ASP A 10 5.92 -14.33 11.68
CA ASP A 10 4.68 -14.89 11.15
C ASP A 10 3.45 -14.06 11.54
N GLU A 11 3.42 -13.51 12.75
CA GLU A 11 2.39 -12.56 13.18
C GLU A 11 2.42 -11.29 12.33
N CYS A 12 3.61 -10.75 12.08
CA CYS A 12 3.86 -9.64 11.17
C CYS A 12 3.37 -9.92 9.74
N ARG A 13 3.67 -11.10 9.19
CA ARG A 13 3.18 -11.53 7.87
C ARG A 13 1.66 -11.67 7.81
N ILE A 14 1.03 -12.18 8.88
CA ILE A 14 -0.42 -12.39 8.95
C ILE A 14 -1.13 -11.04 9.06
N GLU A 15 -0.70 -10.16 9.97
CA GLU A 15 -1.26 -8.81 10.13
C GLU A 15 -1.20 -8.05 8.80
N LEU A 16 -0.03 -8.07 8.15
CA LEU A 16 0.15 -7.38 6.88
C LEU A 16 -0.70 -7.99 5.76
N ALA A 17 -0.78 -9.33 5.68
CA ALA A 17 -1.60 -10.01 4.68
C ALA A 17 -3.10 -9.71 4.84
N VAL A 18 -3.60 -9.63 6.08
CA VAL A 18 -5.00 -9.27 6.35
C VAL A 18 -5.27 -7.81 5.98
N ALA A 19 -4.38 -6.89 6.36
CA ALA A 19 -4.52 -5.48 6.00
C ALA A 19 -4.50 -5.29 4.47
N MET A 20 -3.62 -6.02 3.77
CA MET A 20 -3.50 -5.97 2.32
C MET A 20 -4.64 -6.64 1.56
N GLY A 21 -5.21 -7.71 2.12
CA GLY A 21 -6.42 -8.32 1.57
C GLY A 21 -7.56 -7.31 1.47
N LYS A 22 -7.77 -6.51 2.51
CA LYS A 22 -8.81 -5.47 2.52
C LYS A 22 -8.55 -4.36 1.51
N ILE A 23 -7.31 -3.87 1.45
CA ILE A 23 -6.92 -2.84 0.47
C ILE A 23 -7.13 -3.35 -0.96
N TRP A 24 -6.87 -4.63 -1.23
CA TRP A 24 -7.14 -5.26 -2.52
C TRP A 24 -8.62 -5.32 -2.87
N GLU A 25 -9.47 -5.72 -1.92
CA GLU A 25 -10.92 -5.79 -2.14
C GLU A 25 -11.48 -4.41 -2.50
N THR A 26 -11.06 -3.36 -1.79
CA THR A 26 -11.44 -1.98 -2.09
C THR A 26 -10.91 -1.52 -3.44
N TRP A 27 -9.70 -1.93 -3.80
CA TRP A 27 -9.12 -1.66 -5.11
C TRP A 27 -9.96 -2.27 -6.24
N GLU A 28 -10.32 -3.55 -6.13
CA GLU A 28 -11.17 -4.24 -7.11
C GLU A 28 -12.54 -3.57 -7.23
N ALA A 29 -13.12 -3.10 -6.11
CA ALA A 29 -14.36 -2.34 -6.11
C ALA A 29 -14.23 -1.00 -6.86
N CYS A 30 -13.20 -0.20 -6.53
CA CYS A 30 -12.91 1.05 -7.25
C CYS A 30 -12.69 0.82 -8.76
N ALA A 31 -12.07 -0.31 -9.12
CA ALA A 31 -11.87 -0.69 -10.51
C ALA A 31 -13.18 -1.07 -11.22
N ALA A 32 -14.03 -1.87 -10.58
CA ALA A 32 -15.32 -2.30 -11.11
C ALA A 32 -16.29 -1.13 -11.32
N GLU A 33 -16.22 -0.12 -10.45
CA GLU A 33 -17.00 1.12 -10.56
C GLU A 33 -16.47 2.09 -11.64
N GLY A 34 -15.32 1.77 -12.26
CA GLY A 34 -14.77 2.58 -13.34
C GLY A 34 -14.17 3.91 -12.89
N HIS A 35 -13.69 4.00 -11.64
CA HIS A 35 -13.07 5.23 -11.15
C HIS A 35 -11.88 5.65 -12.04
N PRO A 36 -11.78 6.94 -12.40
CA PRO A 36 -10.70 7.44 -13.27
C PRO A 36 -9.33 7.33 -12.61
N CYS A 37 -9.31 7.28 -11.27
CA CYS A 37 -8.11 7.22 -10.44
C CYS A 37 -8.26 6.14 -9.38
N GLN A 38 -7.91 4.89 -9.73
CA GLN A 38 -8.10 3.75 -8.82
C GLN A 38 -7.30 3.86 -7.51
N PRO A 39 -6.01 4.26 -7.49
CA PRO A 39 -5.27 4.39 -6.23
C PRO A 39 -5.88 5.47 -5.33
N GLN A 40 -6.26 6.62 -5.89
CA GLN A 40 -6.93 7.68 -5.13
C GLN A 40 -8.22 7.17 -4.48
N CYS A 41 -9.13 6.57 -5.27
CA CYS A 41 -10.37 6.00 -4.75
C CYS A 41 -10.11 5.00 -3.61
N THR A 42 -9.10 4.15 -3.77
CA THR A 42 -8.74 3.14 -2.77
C THR A 42 -8.31 3.82 -1.47
N PHE A 43 -7.34 4.74 -1.54
CA PHE A 43 -6.83 5.40 -0.34
C PHE A 43 -7.85 6.31 0.35
N GLU A 44 -8.74 6.94 -0.41
CA GLU A 44 -9.86 7.71 0.15
C GLU A 44 -10.84 6.79 0.91
N ARG A 45 -11.21 5.65 0.33
CA ARG A 45 -12.11 4.67 0.98
C ARG A 45 -11.50 3.99 2.19
N GLU A 46 -10.19 3.72 2.14
CA GLU A 46 -9.46 3.14 3.26
C GLU A 46 -9.19 4.15 4.38
N GLY A 47 -9.57 5.43 4.22
CA GLY A 47 -9.35 6.46 5.23
C GLY A 47 -7.88 6.88 5.39
N ALA A 48 -7.04 6.55 4.40
CA ALA A 48 -5.62 6.91 4.37
C ALA A 48 -5.36 8.36 3.89
N THR A 49 -6.43 9.13 3.69
CA THR A 49 -6.41 10.54 3.29
C THR A 49 -7.11 11.41 4.33
N ASP A 50 -6.64 12.64 4.52
CA ASP A 50 -7.36 13.69 5.25
C ASP A 50 -7.83 14.76 4.25
N GLY A 51 -9.15 14.97 4.15
CA GLY A 51 -9.74 15.87 3.15
C GLY A 51 -9.39 15.50 1.70
N GLY A 52 -9.20 14.21 1.40
CA GLY A 52 -8.76 13.72 0.08
C GLY A 52 -7.26 13.91 -0.19
N THR A 53 -6.49 14.39 0.80
CA THR A 53 -5.03 14.51 0.71
C THR A 53 -4.34 13.39 1.49
N MET A 54 -3.48 12.64 0.81
CA MET A 54 -2.59 11.67 1.40
C MET A 54 -1.28 12.32 1.82
N THR A 55 -0.97 12.20 3.10
CA THR A 55 0.30 12.62 3.71
C THR A 55 0.89 11.44 4.48
N LEU A 56 2.14 11.58 4.94
CA LEU A 56 2.70 10.61 5.87
C LEU A 56 1.82 10.50 7.12
N ALA A 57 1.35 11.63 7.67
CA ALA A 57 0.52 11.63 8.86
C ALA A 57 -0.83 10.89 8.67
N SER A 58 -1.51 11.09 7.54
CA SER A 58 -2.79 10.41 7.27
C SER A 58 -2.60 8.91 7.07
N TRP A 59 -1.53 8.50 6.37
CA TRP A 59 -1.13 7.11 6.23
C TRP A 59 -0.76 6.46 7.56
N SER A 60 0.13 7.11 8.31
CA SER A 60 0.61 6.71 9.62
C SER A 60 -0.52 6.49 10.60
N ALA A 61 -1.53 7.38 10.58
CA ALA A 61 -2.73 7.26 11.41
C ALA A 61 -3.59 6.06 11.02
N GLU A 62 -3.68 5.73 9.73
CA GLU A 62 -4.46 4.58 9.26
C GLU A 62 -3.76 3.25 9.53
N ILE A 63 -2.46 3.16 9.25
CA ILE A 63 -1.68 1.94 9.47
C ILE A 63 -1.62 1.57 10.96
N ARG A 64 -1.47 2.55 11.85
CA ARG A 64 -1.49 2.32 13.31
C ARG A 64 -2.82 1.80 13.85
N ARG A 65 -3.94 1.98 13.12
CA ARG A 65 -5.23 1.36 13.50
C ARG A 65 -5.27 -0.12 13.14
N ARG A 66 -4.42 -0.58 12.22
CA ARG A 66 -4.48 -1.91 11.62
C ARG A 66 -3.36 -2.84 12.04
N LEU A 67 -2.19 -2.29 12.33
CA LEU A 67 -0.96 -3.06 12.52
C LEU A 67 -0.31 -2.77 13.87
N SER A 68 0.52 -3.71 14.32
CA SER A 68 1.35 -3.55 15.50
C SER A 68 2.38 -2.40 15.36
N PRO A 69 2.77 -1.73 16.47
CA PRO A 69 3.64 -0.55 16.42
C PRO A 69 4.99 -0.76 15.72
N GLY A 70 5.62 -1.93 15.91
CA GLY A 70 6.92 -2.23 15.28
C GLY A 70 6.84 -2.34 13.75
N LEU A 71 5.69 -2.75 13.21
CA LEU A 71 5.44 -2.80 11.78
C LEU A 71 5.12 -1.40 11.22
N CYS A 72 4.45 -0.57 12.02
CA CYS A 72 4.12 0.81 11.63
C CYS A 72 5.35 1.65 11.30
N ASP A 73 6.41 1.55 12.10
CA ASP A 73 7.61 2.39 11.92
C ASP A 73 8.34 2.07 10.60
N ALA A 74 8.46 0.78 10.25
CA ALA A 74 9.06 0.35 8.98
C ALA A 74 8.23 0.82 7.77
N LEU A 75 6.90 0.77 7.90
CA LEU A 75 5.97 1.20 6.85
C LEU A 75 5.94 2.71 6.67
N ASP A 76 6.07 3.47 7.75
CA ASP A 76 6.16 4.93 7.68
C ASP A 76 7.43 5.39 6.98
N ALA A 77 8.57 4.75 7.27
CA ALA A 77 9.84 5.05 6.60
C ALA A 77 9.73 4.85 5.08
N ASN A 78 9.10 3.75 4.67
CA ASN A 78 8.84 3.47 3.26
C ASN A 78 7.84 4.44 2.65
N MET A 79 6.76 4.77 3.36
CA MET A 79 5.78 5.75 2.88
C MET A 79 6.40 7.12 2.68
N ALA A 80 7.27 7.56 3.59
CA ALA A 80 7.99 8.82 3.45
C ALA A 80 8.81 8.87 2.16
N GLN A 81 9.48 7.76 1.81
CA GLN A 81 10.20 7.62 0.54
C GLN A 81 9.23 7.66 -0.65
N CYS A 82 8.13 6.92 -0.61
CA CYS A 82 7.14 6.92 -1.68
C CYS A 82 6.55 8.31 -1.94
N LEU A 83 6.19 9.04 -0.88
CA LEU A 83 5.67 10.40 -0.99
C LEU A 83 6.72 11.39 -1.50
N SER A 84 8.00 11.20 -1.15
CA SER A 84 9.08 12.06 -1.65
C SER A 84 9.20 12.05 -3.17
N MET A 85 8.82 10.96 -3.84
CA MET A 85 8.82 10.85 -5.30
C MET A 85 7.86 11.82 -5.99
N VAL A 86 6.86 12.31 -5.25
CA VAL A 86 5.78 13.17 -5.75
C VAL A 86 5.69 14.51 -4.99
N GLY A 87 6.73 14.88 -4.24
CA GLY A 87 6.80 16.16 -3.53
C GLY A 87 6.25 16.16 -2.10
N GLY A 88 6.06 14.98 -1.50
CA GLY A 88 5.73 14.80 -0.08
C GLY A 88 4.25 14.58 0.26
N SER A 89 3.35 14.79 -0.70
CA SER A 89 1.90 14.52 -0.55
C SER A 89 1.23 14.37 -1.91
N VAL A 90 0.07 13.73 -1.95
CA VAL A 90 -0.84 13.71 -3.11
C VAL A 90 -2.24 14.08 -2.66
N GLY A 91 -2.96 14.87 -3.46
CA GLY A 91 -4.28 15.37 -3.09
C GLY A 91 -5.27 15.40 -4.25
N PRO A 92 -6.46 15.98 -4.05
CA PRO A 92 -7.55 15.93 -5.04
C PRO A 92 -7.22 16.59 -6.38
N GLY A 93 -6.29 17.55 -6.37
CA GLY A 93 -5.78 18.23 -7.57
C GLY A 93 -4.53 17.59 -8.18
N SER A 94 -3.98 16.54 -7.56
CA SER A 94 -2.81 15.85 -8.10
C SER A 94 -3.17 14.99 -9.31
N PRO A 95 -2.32 14.92 -10.35
CA PRO A 95 -2.52 13.98 -11.44
C PRO A 95 -2.60 12.53 -10.93
N CYS A 96 -3.39 11.70 -11.60
CA CYS A 96 -3.48 10.28 -11.24
C CYS A 96 -2.14 9.55 -11.28
N GLU A 97 -1.22 9.97 -12.14
CA GLU A 97 0.14 9.42 -12.21
C GLU A 97 0.88 9.54 -10.87
N ASN A 98 0.63 10.60 -10.09
CA ASN A 98 1.23 10.74 -8.76
C ASN A 98 0.63 9.74 -7.76
N TRP A 99 -0.69 9.54 -7.81
CA TRP A 99 -1.38 8.54 -7.01
C TRP A 99 -0.95 7.11 -7.37
N GLU A 100 -0.76 6.83 -8.66
CA GLU A 100 -0.24 5.55 -9.16
C GLU A 100 1.22 5.33 -8.73
N THR A 101 2.04 6.38 -8.79
CA THR A 101 3.44 6.34 -8.33
C THR A 101 3.53 5.98 -6.84
N VAL A 102 2.76 6.67 -6.00
CA VAL A 102 2.72 6.40 -4.56
C VAL A 102 2.15 5.01 -4.28
N GLY A 103 1.04 4.65 -4.92
CA GLY A 103 0.40 3.34 -4.74
C GLY A 103 1.31 2.18 -5.14
N GLY A 104 2.00 2.29 -6.29
CA GLY A 104 2.98 1.30 -6.74
C GLY A 104 4.18 1.19 -5.80
N CYS A 105 4.68 2.31 -5.28
CA CYS A 105 5.78 2.32 -4.32
C CYS A 105 5.39 1.63 -3.01
N ILE A 106 4.22 1.93 -2.44
CA ILE A 106 3.71 1.29 -1.22
C ILE A 106 3.68 -0.22 -1.42
N VAL A 107 3.08 -0.72 -2.51
CA VAL A 107 2.98 -2.17 -2.76
C VAL A 107 4.36 -2.83 -2.77
N ASN A 108 5.35 -2.24 -3.44
CA ASN A 108 6.73 -2.77 -3.45
C ASN A 108 7.36 -2.75 -2.06
N SER A 109 7.16 -1.68 -1.31
CA SER A 109 7.65 -1.55 0.06
C SER A 109 7.02 -2.56 1.02
N LEU A 110 5.79 -2.98 0.78
CA LEU A 110 5.13 -4.01 1.57
C LEU A 110 5.70 -5.41 1.29
N GLU A 111 6.13 -5.67 0.05
CA GLU A 111 6.83 -6.91 -0.29
C GLU A 111 8.19 -7.02 0.39
N THR A 112 8.85 -5.90 0.73
CA THR A 112 10.19 -5.89 1.33
C THR A 112 10.20 -5.87 2.86
N VAL A 113 9.20 -5.27 3.52
CA VAL A 113 9.16 -5.14 4.99
C VAL A 113 8.95 -6.48 5.69
N CYS A 114 8.28 -7.41 5.03
CA CYS A 114 8.12 -8.77 5.49
C CYS A 114 8.85 -9.68 4.50
N ASP A 115 10.14 -9.97 4.75
CA ASP A 115 10.90 -10.98 4.00
C ASP A 115 10.02 -12.24 3.82
N GLY A 116 9.45 -12.42 2.65
CA GLY A 116 8.54 -13.54 2.35
C GLY A 116 7.13 -13.47 2.93
N VAL A 117 6.33 -12.42 2.65
CA VAL A 117 4.87 -12.61 2.49
C VAL A 117 4.63 -13.52 1.27
N SER A 118 4.93 -14.80 1.42
CA SER A 118 4.72 -15.80 0.39
C SER A 118 3.30 -16.31 0.49
N ARG A 119 2.46 -15.78 -0.41
CA ARG A 119 1.48 -16.51 -1.22
C ARG A 119 0.80 -17.71 -0.54
N ARG A 120 -0.31 -17.48 0.18
CA ARG A 120 -1.38 -18.49 0.30
C ARG A 120 -2.25 -18.54 -0.97
N GLY A 121 -1.62 -18.81 -2.12
CA GLY A 121 -2.33 -19.24 -3.33
C GLY A 121 -3.05 -18.18 -4.18
N ARG A 122 -2.98 -16.88 -3.85
CA ARG A 122 -3.34 -15.80 -4.79
C ARG A 122 -2.12 -14.94 -5.09
N ILE A 123 -1.79 -14.86 -6.37
CA ILE A 123 -0.75 -13.99 -6.89
C ILE A 123 -1.34 -12.59 -6.91
N TRP A 124 -0.88 -11.69 -6.02
CA TRP A 124 -0.92 -10.27 -6.38
C TRP A 124 -0.16 -10.17 -7.71
N PRO A 125 -0.77 -9.64 -8.79
CA PRO A 125 -0.01 -9.45 -9.99
C PRO A 125 1.23 -8.61 -9.63
N PRO A 126 2.43 -8.96 -10.11
CA PRO A 126 3.55 -8.02 -10.03
C PRO A 126 3.08 -6.67 -10.62
N ILE A 127 3.73 -5.55 -10.30
CA ILE A 127 3.37 -4.20 -10.81
C ILE A 127 2.94 -4.21 -12.30
N TRP A 128 3.58 -5.07 -13.11
CA TRP A 128 3.35 -5.38 -14.53
C TRP A 128 2.02 -6.04 -14.91
N GLY A 129 1.34 -6.67 -13.95
CA GLY A 129 0.01 -7.25 -14.07
C GLY A 129 -1.09 -6.32 -13.57
N PHE A 130 -0.74 -5.15 -13.01
CA PHE A 130 -1.72 -4.10 -12.81
C PHE A 130 -2.15 -3.46 -14.14
N PRO A 131 -3.45 -3.24 -14.36
CA PRO A 131 -3.95 -2.59 -15.57
C PRO A 131 -3.36 -1.19 -15.83
N TRP A 132 -2.98 -0.43 -14.80
CA TRP A 132 -2.41 0.92 -14.94
C TRP A 132 -0.95 0.92 -15.44
N TYR A 133 -0.11 0.00 -14.97
CA TYR A 133 1.26 -0.15 -15.48
C TYR A 133 1.29 -0.45 -16.99
N ARG A 134 0.27 -1.17 -17.50
CA ARG A 134 0.13 -1.42 -18.95
C ARG A 134 -0.46 -0.23 -19.73
N ARG A 135 -1.18 0.68 -19.09
CA ARG A 135 -1.78 1.86 -19.75
C ARG A 135 -0.77 3.00 -19.95
N GLY A 136 0.24 3.14 -19.09
CA GLY A 136 1.32 4.12 -19.24
C GLY A 136 2.40 3.79 -20.29
N ARG A 137 2.22 2.73 -21.10
CA ARG A 137 3.17 2.31 -22.16
C ARG A 137 2.58 2.36 -23.58
N LYS A 138 1.58 3.20 -23.83
CA LYS A 138 1.08 3.48 -25.18
C LYS A 138 1.39 4.91 -25.58
#